data_AF-A0A8E2E4N2-F1
#
_entry.id   AF-A0A8E2E4N2-F1
#
_cell.length_a   1.000
_cell.length_b   1.000
_cell.length_c   1.000
_cell.angle_alpha   90.00
_cell.angle_beta   90.00
_cell.angle_gamma   90.00
#
_symmetry.space_group_name_H-M   'P 1'
#
loop_
_entity.id
_entity.type
_entity.pdbx_description
1 polymer ?
#
loop_
_entity_poly.entity_id
_entity_poly.type
_entity_poly.pdbx_seq_one_letter_code
_entity_poly.pdbx_strand_id
1 'polypeptide(L)' 'RWKRSETIGPLIDRPGTQGDWCYYDPDRMGPLEWLEFCEDLRGVTLLVVYAG' A
#
# COMPACT_ATOMS: atom_id res chain seq x y z
N ARG A 1 -5.02 2.14 -11.29
CA ARG A 1 -3.57 2.30 -11.02
C ARG A 1 -3.37 2.53 -9.54
N TRP A 2 -2.42 1.84 -8.93
CA TRP A 2 -2.09 2.08 -7.54
C TRP A 2 -1.13 3.27 -7.40
N LYS A 3 -1.42 4.18 -6.46
CA LYS A 3 -0.64 5.40 -6.25
C LYS A 3 -0.09 5.42 -4.82
N ARG A 4 1.20 5.08 -4.71
CA ARG A 4 1.95 4.99 -3.45
C ARG A 4 1.86 6.22 -2.54
N SER A 5 1.82 7.42 -3.12
CA SER A 5 1.78 8.66 -2.35
C SER A 5 0.45 8.87 -1.62
N GLU A 6 -0.64 8.28 -2.12
CA GLU A 6 -1.99 8.46 -1.58
C GLU A 6 -2.28 7.49 -0.41
N THR A 7 -1.38 6.53 -0.17
CA THR A 7 -1.50 5.51 0.88
C THR A 7 -0.55 5.76 2.06
N ILE A 8 0.14 6.91 2.08
CA ILE A 8 1.04 7.33 3.16
C ILE A 8 0.39 8.50 3.91
N GLY A 9 0.42 8.45 5.26
CA GLY A 9 -0.19 9.46 6.13
C GLY A 9 -1.41 8.93 6.90
N PRO A 10 -2.16 9.82 7.59
CA PRO A 10 -3.30 9.44 8.40
C PRO A 10 -4.38 8.69 7.60
N LEU A 11 -4.98 7.65 8.20
CA LEU A 11 -6.02 6.84 7.54
C LEU A 11 -7.23 7.65 7.06
N ILE A 12 -7.55 8.75 7.75
CA ILE A 12 -8.66 9.64 7.38
C ILE A 12 -8.43 10.38 6.07
N ASP A 13 -7.17 10.56 5.68
CA ASP A 13 -6.76 11.31 4.49
C ASP A 13 -6.51 10.37 3.29
N ARG A 14 -6.61 9.05 3.49
CA ARG A 14 -6.40 8.05 2.43
C ARG A 14 -7.70 7.89 1.63
N PRO A 15 -7.70 8.24 0.32
CA PRO A 15 -8.91 8.21 -0.49
C PRO A 15 -9.42 6.80 -0.76
N GLY A 16 -8.57 5.77 -0.68
CA GLY A 16 -8.89 4.40 -1.10
C GLY A 16 -8.81 4.22 -2.63
N THR A 17 -8.70 2.97 -3.08
CA THR A 17 -8.51 2.63 -4.48
C THR A 17 -9.42 1.47 -4.89
N GLN A 18 -9.99 1.54 -6.11
CA GLN A 18 -10.65 0.37 -6.71
C GLN A 18 -9.59 -0.67 -7.08
N GLY A 19 -9.63 -1.84 -6.44
CA GLY A 19 -8.72 -2.94 -6.70
C GLY A 19 -9.03 -3.67 -8.01
N ASP A 20 -8.01 -4.33 -8.58
CA ASP A 20 -8.13 -5.09 -9.83
C ASP A 20 -9.02 -6.34 -9.69
N TRP A 21 -9.29 -6.76 -8.45
CA TRP A 21 -10.15 -7.90 -8.10
C TRP A 21 -11.61 -7.52 -7.85
N CYS A 22 -12.07 -6.42 -8.46
CA CYS A 22 -13.46 -5.94 -8.41
C CYS A 22 -13.99 -5.60 -7.00
N TYR A 23 -13.11 -5.45 -6.00
CA TYR A 23 -13.47 -4.92 -4.68
C TYR A 23 -12.75 -3.60 -4.40
N TYR A 24 -13.36 -2.80 -3.53
CA TYR A 24 -12.78 -1.55 -3.07
C TYR A 24 -11.73 -1.81 -1.99
N ASP A 25 -10.53 -1.29 -2.19
CA ASP A 25 -9.46 -1.32 -1.19
C ASP A 25 -9.44 0.02 -0.45
N PRO A 26 -9.61 0.04 0.88
CA PRO A 26 -9.51 1.26 1.67
C PRO A 26 -8.06 1.77 1.86
N ASP A 27 -7.04 1.13 1.27
CA ASP A 27 -5.62 1.52 1.36
C ASP A 27 -5.12 1.60 2.82
N ARG A 28 -5.64 0.72 3.68
CA ARG A 28 -5.23 0.64 5.10
C ARG A 28 -3.81 0.09 5.24
N MET A 29 -3.39 -0.75 4.30
CA MET A 29 -2.07 -1.35 4.27
C MET A 29 -1.26 -0.66 3.17
N GLY A 30 -0.52 0.37 3.56
CA GLY A 30 0.33 1.13 2.67
C GLY A 30 1.76 0.56 2.60
N PRO A 31 2.66 1.26 1.89
CA PRO A 31 4.05 0.88 1.78
C PRO A 31 4.76 0.86 3.14
N LEU A 32 4.43 1.78 4.05
CA LEU A 32 5.07 1.86 5.37
C LEU A 32 4.71 0.65 6.22
N GLU A 33 3.41 0.33 6.31
CA GLU A 33 2.92 -0.80 7.08
C GLU A 33 3.46 -2.13 6.53
N TRP A 34 3.68 -2.23 5.20
CA TRP A 34 4.32 -3.39 4.60
C TRP A 34 5.80 -3.52 4.97
N LEU A 35 6.54 -2.41 4.99
CA LEU A 35 7.95 -2.42 5.38
C LEU A 35 8.12 -2.78 6.85
N GLU A 36 7.30 -2.22 7.74
CA GLU A 36 7.27 -2.54 9.18
C GLU A 36 6.96 -4.03 9.40
N PHE A 37 5.96 -4.57 8.69
CA PHE A 37 5.63 -5.99 8.75
C PHE A 37 6.79 -6.89 8.31
N CYS A 38 7.53 -6.50 7.27
CA CYS A 38 8.70 -7.25 6.85
C CYS A 38 9.87 -7.12 7.84
N GLU A 39 10.04 -5.98 8.51
CA GLU A 39 11.03 -5.80 9.57
C GLU A 39 10.75 -6.72 10.76
N ASP A 40 9.49 -6.81 11.19
CA ASP A 40 9.04 -7.70 12.26
C ASP A 40 9.31 -9.19 11.94
N LEU A 41 9.13 -9.56 10.68
CA LEU A 41 9.40 -10.92 10.19
C LEU A 41 10.87 -11.18 9.87
N ARG A 42 11.74 -10.18 9.97
CA ARG A 42 13.14 -10.22 9.48
C ARG A 42 13.24 -10.68 8.02
N GLY A 43 12.23 -10.32 7.22
CA GLY A 43 12.13 -10.62 5.80
C GLY A 43 12.79 -9.55 4.93
N VAL A 44 13.02 -9.88 3.66
CA VAL A 44 13.47 -8.92 2.64
C VAL A 44 12.27 -8.46 1.83
N THR A 45 12.12 -7.15 1.68
CA THR A 45 11.04 -6.53 0.92
C THR A 45 11.42 -6.40 -0.56
N LEU A 46 10.54 -6.84 -1.46
CA LEU A 46 10.62 -6.53 -2.90
C LEU A 46 9.49 -5.57 -3.27
N LEU A 47 9.85 -4.38 -3.74
CA LEU A 47 8.91 -3.33 -4.10
C LEU A 47 8.70 -3.28 -5.61
N VAL A 48 7.45 -3.49 -6.05
CA VAL A 48 7.07 -3.35 -7.46
C VAL A 48 6.59 -1.92 -7.71
N VAL A 49 7.06 -1.33 -8.81
CA VAL A 49 6.71 0.04 -9.22
C VAL A 49 5.91 -0.03 -10.52
N TYR A 50 4.82 0.75 -10.58
CA TYR A 50 4.04 0.91 -11.81
C TYR A 50 4.90 1.59 -12.91
N ALA A 51 4.92 1.01 -14.11
CA ALA A 51 5.86 1.39 -15.18
C ALA A 51 5.22 1.87 -16.50
N GLY A 52 3.90 2.14 -16.53
CA GLY A 52 3.21 2.62 -17.73
C GLY A 52 1.76 2.20 -17.79
#